data_AF-A0A1V5ZNX6-F1
#
_entry.id   AF-A0A1V5ZNX6-F1
#
_cell.length_a   1.000
_cell.length_b   1.000
_cell.length_c   1.000
_cell.angle_alpha   90.00
_cell.angle_beta   90.00
_cell.angle_gamma   90.00
#
_symmetry.space_group_name_H-M   'P 1'
#
loop_
_entity.id
_entity.type
_entity.pdbx_description
1 polymer ?
#
loop_
_entity_poly.entity_id
_entity_poly.type
_entity_poly.pdbx_seq_one_letter_code
_entity_poly.pdbx_strand_id
1 'polypeptide(L)'
;MKKFLFTADWHLDGYSNDKIDQTTGFSERLTDIKNTIYNMGDYCRQNNIENFIIGGDLLHGKSRIHALALSVLLDFFRSNKNINFYVIDGNHDLSTRGREYVSALKALDNEPNINRIKKTKIINNIVFVPYCSTMIDDIKNNSGKILISHFGLNEGMLNSGISIVSDLAMKDLKNYEICLLGHYHKPQEISRENTSVFYVGSPTELDWGEKNEEKRFLVVDMEKNTIESVQTKGFRKHIELEINNENKNIIIETAKKLKDEGHYIQLKKIENVETDDLKNDFRIIDKTTKDITNRGISSSMTIEEKLKKYLEIQEIQDMEEFLECAKNIISKTGEE
;
A
#
# COMPACT_ATOMS: atom_id res chain seq x y z
N MET A 1 -18.63 16.50 16.79
CA MET A 1 -18.52 15.97 15.42
C MET A 1 -19.61 14.93 15.24
N LYS A 2 -20.53 15.11 14.26
CA LYS A 2 -21.67 14.20 14.04
C LYS A 2 -21.39 13.19 12.93
N LYS A 3 -20.90 13.67 11.80
CA LYS A 3 -20.54 12.86 10.63
C LYS A 3 -19.19 13.31 10.10
N PHE A 4 -18.36 12.36 9.70
CA PHE A 4 -17.03 12.63 9.13
C PHE A 4 -16.61 11.58 8.10
N LEU A 5 -15.75 12.01 7.18
CA LEU A 5 -14.99 11.11 6.31
C LEU A 5 -13.69 10.71 7.01
N PHE A 6 -13.27 9.45 6.88
CA PHE A 6 -11.99 8.94 7.37
C PHE A 6 -11.20 8.25 6.25
N THR A 7 -9.91 8.56 6.16
CA THR A 7 -8.93 7.97 5.24
C THR A 7 -7.53 8.04 5.88
N ALA A 8 -6.55 7.32 5.34
CA ALA A 8 -5.15 7.32 5.76
C ALA A 8 -4.26 6.86 4.60
N ASP A 9 -2.94 6.83 4.82
CA ASP A 9 -1.99 6.14 3.93
C ASP A 9 -2.01 6.66 2.49
N TRP A 10 -2.06 8.00 2.31
CA TRP A 10 -2.04 8.62 0.99
C TRP A 10 -0.68 8.50 0.31
N HIS A 11 0.40 8.55 1.10
CA HIS A 11 1.79 8.44 0.63
C HIS A 11 2.09 9.32 -0.59
N LEU A 12 1.75 10.61 -0.55
CA LEU A 12 2.12 11.51 -1.64
C LEU A 12 3.65 11.57 -1.78
N ASP A 13 4.13 11.39 -3.01
CA ASP A 13 5.56 11.43 -3.35
C ASP A 13 5.80 11.87 -4.79
N GLY A 14 7.07 12.03 -5.17
CA GLY A 14 7.44 12.30 -6.56
C GLY A 14 7.28 11.10 -7.50
N TYR A 15 7.53 9.88 -7.00
CA TYR A 15 7.52 8.63 -7.79
C TYR A 15 8.31 8.72 -9.10
N SER A 16 9.59 9.10 -9.01
CA SER A 16 10.45 9.40 -10.18
C SER A 16 10.66 8.23 -11.16
N ASN A 17 10.37 7.00 -10.76
CA ASN A 17 10.48 5.81 -11.61
C ASN A 17 9.18 5.47 -12.34
N ASP A 18 8.07 6.11 -11.96
CA ASP A 18 6.79 5.93 -12.63
C ASP A 18 6.76 6.75 -13.93
N LYS A 19 5.92 6.32 -14.88
CA LYS A 19 5.66 7.11 -16.08
C LYS A 19 5.05 8.46 -15.71
N ILE A 20 5.22 9.44 -16.59
CA ILE A 20 4.62 10.77 -16.44
C ILE A 20 3.29 10.80 -17.17
N ASP A 21 2.24 11.20 -16.45
CA ASP A 21 0.94 11.52 -17.03
C ASP A 21 1.08 12.80 -17.87
N GLN A 22 0.84 12.68 -19.17
CA GLN A 22 1.03 13.78 -20.12
C GLN A 22 0.04 14.94 -19.92
N THR A 23 -1.09 14.69 -19.27
CA THR A 23 -2.12 15.70 -19.01
C THR A 23 -1.76 16.56 -17.82
N THR A 24 -1.25 15.95 -16.74
CA THR A 24 -0.96 16.66 -15.49
C THR A 24 0.51 17.07 -15.36
N GLY A 25 1.41 16.40 -16.06
CA GLY A 25 2.86 16.55 -15.89
C GLY A 25 3.40 15.91 -14.60
N PHE A 26 2.56 15.19 -13.85
CA PHE A 26 2.97 14.46 -12.64
C PHE A 26 3.29 13.02 -12.97
N SER A 27 4.01 12.35 -12.06
CA SER A 27 4.05 10.89 -12.10
C SER A 27 2.64 10.35 -12.05
N GLU A 28 2.48 9.23 -12.74
CA GLU A 28 1.22 8.59 -12.91
C GLU A 28 0.57 8.26 -11.54
N ARG A 29 1.29 7.63 -10.60
CA ARG A 29 0.77 7.36 -9.25
C ARG A 29 0.41 8.64 -8.47
N LEU A 30 1.17 9.73 -8.59
CA LEU A 30 0.81 11.00 -7.95
C LEU A 30 -0.49 11.57 -8.52
N THR A 31 -0.71 11.43 -9.84
CA THR A 31 -1.97 11.81 -10.50
C THR A 31 -3.14 11.01 -9.95
N ASP A 32 -2.96 9.70 -9.81
CA ASP A 32 -3.98 8.78 -9.29
C ASP A 32 -4.38 9.15 -7.85
N ILE A 33 -3.41 9.32 -6.96
CA ILE A 33 -3.65 9.72 -5.57
C ILE A 33 -4.35 11.08 -5.53
N LYS A 34 -3.85 12.07 -6.30
CA LYS A 34 -4.46 13.41 -6.40
C LYS A 34 -5.94 13.31 -6.79
N ASN A 35 -6.25 12.62 -7.88
CA ASN A 35 -7.62 12.49 -8.37
C ASN A 35 -8.52 11.85 -7.32
N THR A 36 -8.04 10.80 -6.65
CA THR A 36 -8.79 10.12 -5.61
C THR A 36 -9.04 11.00 -4.38
N ILE A 37 -8.05 11.72 -3.85
CA ILE A 37 -8.28 12.59 -2.68
C ILE A 37 -9.21 13.76 -3.03
N TYR A 38 -9.12 14.32 -4.25
CA TYR A 38 -10.05 15.36 -4.70
C TYR A 38 -11.48 14.80 -4.81
N ASN A 39 -11.66 13.58 -5.32
CA ASN A 39 -12.97 12.92 -5.31
C ASN A 39 -13.55 12.73 -3.90
N MET A 40 -12.71 12.50 -2.88
CA MET A 40 -13.16 12.46 -1.48
C MET A 40 -13.65 13.83 -0.99
N GLY A 41 -12.93 14.91 -1.33
CA GLY A 41 -13.35 16.28 -1.04
C GLY A 41 -14.69 16.62 -1.70
N ASP A 42 -14.85 16.24 -2.97
CA ASP A 42 -16.10 16.37 -3.73
C ASP A 42 -17.25 15.59 -3.10
N TYR A 43 -16.99 14.35 -2.69
CA TYR A 43 -17.96 13.53 -1.96
C TYR A 43 -18.42 14.20 -0.67
N CYS A 44 -17.50 14.76 0.12
CA CYS A 44 -17.84 15.51 1.33
C CYS A 44 -18.77 16.69 1.03
N ARG A 45 -18.46 17.48 -0.02
CA ARG A 45 -19.28 18.63 -0.41
C ARG A 45 -20.67 18.22 -0.89
N GLN A 46 -20.77 17.16 -1.69
CA GLN A 46 -22.04 16.64 -2.21
C GLN A 46 -22.93 16.05 -1.10
N ASN A 47 -22.33 15.51 -0.04
CA ASN A 47 -23.04 14.84 1.06
C ASN A 47 -23.12 15.68 2.35
N ASN A 48 -22.78 16.98 2.29
CA ASN A 48 -22.76 17.89 3.43
C ASN A 48 -21.97 17.35 4.63
N ILE A 49 -20.79 16.76 4.37
CA ILE A 49 -19.86 16.28 5.37
C ILE A 49 -18.81 17.37 5.60
N GLU A 50 -18.90 18.04 6.75
CA GLU A 50 -18.03 19.18 7.09
C GLU A 50 -16.74 18.77 7.82
N ASN A 51 -16.59 17.49 8.19
CA ASN A 51 -15.42 17.00 8.94
C ASN A 51 -14.71 15.90 8.16
N PHE A 52 -13.39 16.00 8.07
CA PHE A 52 -12.55 15.08 7.33
C PHE A 52 -11.34 14.71 8.19
N ILE A 53 -11.24 13.44 8.58
CA ILE A 53 -10.18 12.93 9.43
C ILE A 53 -9.17 12.15 8.58
N ILE A 54 -7.88 12.46 8.75
CA ILE A 54 -6.78 11.75 8.09
C ILE A 54 -5.92 11.05 9.15
N GLY A 55 -5.90 9.72 9.09
CA GLY A 55 -5.24 8.81 10.03
C GLY A 55 -3.75 8.62 9.80
N GLY A 56 -3.03 9.63 9.31
CA GLY A 56 -1.58 9.59 9.10
C GLY A 56 -1.12 9.10 7.73
N ASP A 57 0.19 9.24 7.50
CA ASP A 57 0.92 8.91 6.27
C ASP A 57 0.42 9.64 5.02
N LEU A 58 0.38 10.99 5.11
CA LEU A 58 0.03 11.82 3.96
C LEU A 58 1.19 11.94 2.97
N LEU A 59 2.43 11.96 3.47
CA LEU A 59 3.65 12.01 2.65
C LEU A 59 4.43 10.70 2.78
N HIS A 60 5.06 10.25 1.69
CA HIS A 60 5.79 8.98 1.69
C HIS A 60 7.21 9.08 2.29
N GLY A 61 7.95 10.14 1.95
CA GLY A 61 9.35 10.28 2.30
C GLY A 61 9.57 10.86 3.70
N LYS A 62 10.20 10.09 4.60
CA LYS A 62 10.54 10.53 5.96
C LYS A 62 11.44 11.77 5.98
N SER A 63 12.50 11.77 5.16
CA SER A 63 13.53 12.83 5.16
C SER A 63 13.52 13.69 3.90
N ARG A 64 12.72 13.34 2.91
CA ARG A 64 12.67 14.02 1.61
C ARG A 64 11.23 14.26 1.23
N ILE A 65 10.87 15.53 1.09
CA ILE A 65 9.55 15.96 0.62
C ILE A 65 9.72 16.41 -0.83
N HIS A 66 8.98 15.82 -1.75
CA HIS A 66 8.97 16.26 -3.14
C HIS A 66 8.06 17.48 -3.29
N ALA A 67 8.57 18.52 -3.97
CA ALA A 67 7.85 19.80 -4.10
C ALA A 67 6.47 19.63 -4.77
N LEU A 68 6.36 18.77 -5.79
CA LEU A 68 5.09 18.49 -6.46
C LEU A 68 4.08 17.82 -5.53
N ALA A 69 4.52 16.83 -4.74
CA ALA A 69 3.69 16.16 -3.74
C ALA A 69 3.18 17.14 -2.67
N LEU A 70 4.07 18.02 -2.17
CA LEU A 70 3.69 19.07 -1.22
C LEU A 70 2.72 20.09 -1.82
N SER A 71 2.90 20.46 -3.09
CA SER A 71 1.97 21.36 -3.79
C SER A 71 0.58 20.74 -3.87
N VAL A 72 0.48 19.48 -4.33
CA VAL A 72 -0.80 18.75 -4.40
C VAL A 72 -1.48 18.69 -3.04
N LEU A 73 -0.72 18.40 -1.98
CA LEU A 73 -1.21 18.35 -0.60
C LEU A 73 -1.79 19.70 -0.16
N LEU A 74 -1.03 20.78 -0.32
CA LEU A 74 -1.46 22.12 0.08
C LEU A 74 -2.67 22.61 -0.74
N ASP A 75 -2.66 22.39 -2.05
CA ASP A 75 -3.75 22.79 -2.94
C ASP A 75 -5.04 22.05 -2.62
N PHE A 76 -4.96 20.76 -2.25
CA PHE A 76 -6.12 20.01 -1.78
C PHE A 76 -6.77 20.65 -0.55
N PHE A 77 -5.99 20.95 0.50
CA PHE A 77 -6.57 21.57 1.70
C PHE A 77 -7.11 22.97 1.44
N ARG A 78 -6.37 23.79 0.66
CA ARG A 78 -6.73 25.18 0.36
C ARG A 78 -7.93 25.33 -0.56
N SER A 79 -8.19 24.33 -1.41
CA SER A 79 -9.39 24.29 -2.25
C SER A 79 -10.64 23.83 -1.48
N ASN A 80 -10.48 23.22 -0.29
CA ASN A 80 -11.56 22.68 0.53
C ASN A 80 -11.77 23.48 1.84
N LYS A 81 -11.85 24.81 1.76
CA LYS A 81 -11.95 25.70 2.95
C LYS A 81 -13.19 25.48 3.82
N ASN A 82 -14.24 24.90 3.27
CA ASN A 82 -15.49 24.58 3.96
C ASN A 82 -15.44 23.24 4.72
N ILE A 83 -14.34 22.49 4.62
CA ILE A 83 -14.12 21.23 5.31
C ILE A 83 -13.17 21.46 6.48
N ASN A 84 -13.54 21.00 7.66
CA ASN A 84 -12.70 20.96 8.85
C ASN A 84 -11.86 19.68 8.82
N PHE A 85 -10.56 19.84 8.57
CA PHE A 85 -9.63 18.71 8.56
C PHE A 85 -9.09 18.43 9.96
N TYR A 86 -8.97 17.15 10.30
CA TYR A 86 -8.29 16.67 11.50
C TYR A 86 -7.21 15.70 11.06
N VAL A 87 -5.95 16.03 11.34
CA VAL A 87 -4.81 15.31 10.78
C VAL A 87 -3.90 14.87 11.91
N ILE A 88 -3.63 13.57 11.99
CA ILE A 88 -2.57 13.02 12.85
C ILE A 88 -1.33 12.68 12.01
N ASP A 89 -0.16 12.72 12.63
CA ASP A 89 1.08 12.26 12.01
C ASP A 89 1.09 10.71 11.96
N GLY A 90 1.47 10.14 10.82
CA GLY A 90 1.83 8.73 10.67
C GLY A 90 3.34 8.51 10.73
N ASN A 91 3.81 7.27 10.53
CA ASN A 91 5.23 6.97 10.67
C ASN A 91 6.10 7.39 9.48
N HIS A 92 5.52 7.64 8.30
CA HIS A 92 6.19 8.19 7.12
C HIS A 92 6.22 9.72 7.14
N ASP A 93 5.29 10.36 7.85
CA ASP A 93 5.27 11.81 8.03
C ASP A 93 6.42 12.33 8.93
N LEU A 94 7.02 11.45 9.75
CA LEU A 94 8.10 11.80 10.67
C LEU A 94 9.49 11.49 10.07
N SER A 95 10.43 12.40 10.30
CA SER A 95 11.83 12.27 9.85
C SER A 95 12.58 11.08 10.44
N THR A 96 12.18 10.63 11.64
CA THR A 96 12.78 9.49 12.34
C THR A 96 11.80 8.95 13.39
N ARG A 97 12.12 7.78 13.95
CA ARG A 97 11.39 7.15 15.06
C ARG A 97 11.88 7.61 16.45
N GLY A 98 12.94 8.41 16.52
CA GLY A 98 13.55 8.89 17.77
C GLY A 98 12.69 9.92 18.52
N ARG A 99 13.16 10.35 19.71
CA ARG A 99 12.47 11.39 20.52
C ARG A 99 12.50 12.77 19.88
N GLU A 100 13.56 13.07 19.14
CA GLU A 100 13.67 14.26 18.33
C GLU A 100 13.33 13.90 16.88
N TYR A 101 12.14 14.31 16.46
CA TYR A 101 11.65 14.14 15.10
C TYR A 101 11.10 15.46 14.58
N VAL A 102 11.14 15.62 13.27
CA VAL A 102 10.45 16.70 12.57
C VAL A 102 9.37 16.05 11.72
N SER A 103 8.14 16.51 11.88
CA SER A 103 7.05 16.13 10.99
C SER A 103 7.08 16.98 9.72
N ALA A 104 7.00 16.31 8.59
CA ALA A 104 6.84 16.91 7.27
C ALA A 104 5.52 17.71 7.17
N LEU A 105 4.50 17.34 7.97
CA LEU A 105 3.21 18.03 8.02
C LEU A 105 3.27 19.37 8.77
N LYS A 106 4.44 19.83 9.21
CA LYS A 106 4.64 21.19 9.74
C LYS A 106 4.22 22.28 8.74
N ALA A 107 4.28 21.99 7.44
CA ALA A 107 3.77 22.89 6.40
C ALA A 107 2.26 23.20 6.53
N LEU A 108 1.51 22.36 7.23
CA LEU A 108 0.05 22.49 7.43
C LEU A 108 -0.33 23.30 8.67
N ASP A 109 0.63 23.64 9.55
CA ASP A 109 0.36 24.17 10.90
C ASP A 109 -0.41 25.50 10.92
N ASN A 110 -0.34 26.29 9.85
CA ASN A 110 -0.96 27.61 9.76
C ASN A 110 -2.17 27.66 8.79
N GLU A 111 -2.57 26.51 8.23
CA GLU A 111 -3.76 26.47 7.35
C GLU A 111 -5.04 26.52 8.21
N PRO A 112 -5.95 27.48 7.97
CA PRO A 112 -7.02 27.82 8.91
C PRO A 112 -8.08 26.72 9.07
N ASN A 113 -8.23 25.85 8.07
CA ASN A 113 -9.19 24.75 8.07
C ASN A 113 -8.57 23.41 8.49
N ILE A 114 -7.30 23.39 8.95
CA ILE A 114 -6.59 22.18 9.36
C ILE A 114 -6.34 22.19 10.87
N ASN A 115 -6.86 21.16 11.54
CA ASN A 115 -6.61 20.87 12.94
C ASN A 115 -5.58 19.73 13.03
N ARG A 116 -4.29 20.08 12.98
CA ARG A 116 -3.23 19.08 13.16
C ARG A 116 -3.08 18.68 14.64
N ILE A 117 -3.29 17.41 14.93
CA ILE A 117 -3.25 16.85 16.28
C ILE A 117 -1.87 16.23 16.52
N LYS A 118 -0.99 16.99 17.18
CA LYS A 118 0.42 16.64 17.41
C LYS A 118 0.66 15.80 18.67
N LYS A 119 -0.35 15.70 19.54
CA LYS A 119 -0.34 14.95 20.80
C LYS A 119 -1.74 14.40 21.05
N THR A 120 -1.83 13.39 21.90
CA THR A 120 -3.10 12.77 22.28
C THR A 120 -4.15 13.81 22.65
N LYS A 121 -5.31 13.74 21.99
CA LYS A 121 -6.40 14.70 22.15
C LYS A 121 -7.74 14.00 22.04
N ILE A 122 -8.67 14.36 22.92
CA ILE A 122 -10.04 13.83 22.91
C ILE A 122 -10.99 14.92 22.41
N ILE A 123 -11.80 14.61 21.40
CA ILE A 123 -12.81 15.52 20.84
C ILE A 123 -14.11 14.73 20.62
N ASN A 124 -15.20 15.12 21.28
CA ASN A 124 -16.51 14.46 21.13
C ASN A 124 -16.46 12.92 21.26
N ASN A 125 -15.73 12.41 22.27
CA ASN A 125 -15.55 10.97 22.52
C ASN A 125 -14.76 10.22 21.42
N ILE A 126 -14.03 10.96 20.58
CA ILE A 126 -13.03 10.44 19.64
C ILE A 126 -11.65 10.75 20.24
N VAL A 127 -10.85 9.71 20.47
CA VAL A 127 -9.48 9.80 20.96
C VAL A 127 -8.55 9.77 19.76
N PHE A 128 -7.82 10.84 19.54
CA PHE A 128 -6.80 10.94 18.50
C PHE A 128 -5.45 10.70 19.14
N VAL A 129 -4.74 9.67 18.68
CA VAL A 129 -3.37 9.36 19.12
C VAL A 129 -2.46 9.32 17.88
N PRO A 130 -1.66 10.37 17.63
CA PRO A 130 -0.72 10.38 16.50
C PRO A 130 0.41 9.37 16.71
N TYR A 131 1.05 8.94 15.61
CA TYR A 131 2.23 8.10 15.68
C TYR A 131 3.37 8.84 16.38
N CYS A 132 3.83 8.31 17.51
CA CYS A 132 4.98 8.84 18.25
C CYS A 132 5.51 7.78 19.23
N SER A 133 6.60 8.07 19.92
CA SER A 133 7.22 7.12 20.86
C SER A 133 6.34 6.80 22.09
N THR A 134 5.36 7.64 22.44
CA THR A 134 4.46 7.42 23.59
C THR A 134 3.10 6.88 23.18
N MET A 135 2.85 6.67 21.88
CA MET A 135 1.56 6.29 21.33
C MET A 135 0.94 5.07 22.02
N ILE A 136 1.74 4.03 22.29
CA ILE A 136 1.26 2.79 22.93
C ILE A 136 0.72 3.07 24.33
N ASP A 137 1.46 3.84 25.14
CA ASP A 137 1.05 4.19 26.49
C ASP A 137 -0.19 5.09 26.46
N ASP A 138 -0.23 6.04 25.52
CA ASP A 138 -1.36 6.92 25.32
C ASP A 138 -2.64 6.14 24.95
N ILE A 139 -2.55 5.14 24.06
CA ILE A 139 -3.67 4.28 23.71
C ILE A 139 -4.18 3.50 24.93
N LYS A 140 -3.27 2.90 25.71
CA LYS A 140 -3.60 2.07 26.87
C LYS A 140 -4.18 2.86 28.04
N ASN A 141 -3.75 4.11 28.22
CA ASN A 141 -4.16 4.98 29.33
C ASN A 141 -5.38 5.85 29.02
N ASN A 142 -5.93 5.78 27.80
CA ASN A 142 -7.15 6.49 27.42
C ASN A 142 -8.30 5.53 27.11
N SER A 143 -9.50 6.09 27.04
CA SER A 143 -10.72 5.41 26.63
C SER A 143 -11.62 6.37 25.86
N GLY A 144 -12.45 5.82 25.00
CA GLY A 144 -13.42 6.60 24.26
C GLY A 144 -14.21 5.74 23.29
N LYS A 145 -15.18 6.33 22.60
CA LYS A 145 -15.99 5.59 21.64
C LYS A 145 -15.19 5.20 20.39
N ILE A 146 -14.46 6.16 19.84
CA ILE A 146 -13.62 5.96 18.65
C ILE A 146 -12.16 6.25 18.98
N LEU A 147 -11.25 5.37 18.57
CA LEU A 147 -9.81 5.64 18.48
C LEU A 147 -9.45 5.98 17.03
N ILE A 148 -8.73 7.07 16.81
CA ILE A 148 -8.04 7.40 15.56
C ILE A 148 -6.54 7.32 15.81
N SER A 149 -5.85 6.43 15.10
CA SER A 149 -4.40 6.26 15.25
C SER A 149 -3.77 5.60 14.03
N HIS A 150 -2.47 5.37 14.08
CA HIS A 150 -1.67 4.88 12.96
C HIS A 150 -0.64 3.87 13.46
N PHE A 151 -1.01 2.59 13.48
CA PHE A 151 -0.13 1.51 13.93
C PHE A 151 -0.63 0.17 13.39
N GLY A 152 0.25 -0.83 13.33
CA GLY A 152 -0.11 -2.20 12.97
C GLY A 152 -0.61 -3.01 14.16
N LEU A 153 -1.47 -4.00 13.91
CA LEU A 153 -1.90 -5.00 14.89
C LEU A 153 -1.34 -6.36 14.51
N ASN A 154 -1.10 -7.20 15.51
CA ASN A 154 -0.72 -8.61 15.34
C ASN A 154 -1.75 -9.38 14.51
N GLU A 155 -3.03 -9.06 14.68
CA GLU A 155 -4.14 -9.70 13.98
C GLU A 155 -4.37 -9.14 12.57
N GLY A 156 -3.68 -8.05 12.20
CA GLY A 156 -3.81 -7.48 10.86
C GLY A 156 -3.01 -8.24 9.80
N MET A 157 -3.49 -8.14 8.57
CA MET A 157 -2.88 -8.76 7.40
C MET A 157 -2.23 -7.71 6.52
N LEU A 158 -1.00 -7.95 6.09
CA LEU A 158 -0.42 -7.18 4.99
C LEU A 158 -1.03 -7.57 3.64
N ASN A 159 -0.73 -6.79 2.60
CA ASN A 159 -1.07 -7.09 1.20
C ASN A 159 -0.57 -8.49 0.79
N SER A 160 0.58 -8.92 1.32
CA SER A 160 1.16 -10.26 1.09
C SER A 160 0.37 -11.42 1.72
N GLY A 161 -0.61 -11.13 2.58
CA GLY A 161 -1.34 -12.11 3.37
C GLY A 161 -0.62 -12.55 4.66
N ILE A 162 0.55 -12.00 4.94
CA ILE A 162 1.33 -12.29 6.16
C ILE A 162 0.90 -11.32 7.27
N SER A 163 0.74 -11.83 8.49
CA SER A 163 0.65 -11.01 9.70
C SER A 163 2.04 -10.75 10.26
N ILE A 164 2.35 -9.50 10.57
CA ILE A 164 3.61 -9.11 11.21
C ILE A 164 3.39 -8.99 12.72
N VAL A 165 4.41 -9.37 13.49
CA VAL A 165 4.44 -9.12 14.94
C VAL A 165 4.51 -7.62 15.19
N SER A 166 3.47 -7.09 15.82
CA SER A 166 3.34 -5.70 16.25
C SER A 166 3.31 -5.59 17.78
N ASP A 167 3.62 -4.40 18.28
CA ASP A 167 3.64 -4.07 19.71
C ASP A 167 2.24 -4.02 20.34
N LEU A 168 1.19 -3.96 19.52
CA LEU A 168 -0.22 -3.91 19.93
C LEU A 168 -1.00 -5.09 19.37
N ALA A 169 -1.96 -5.56 20.17
CA ALA A 169 -2.94 -6.58 19.80
C ALA A 169 -4.37 -6.10 20.11
N MET A 170 -5.38 -6.80 19.60
CA MET A 170 -6.80 -6.46 19.83
C MET A 170 -7.16 -6.27 21.31
N LYS A 171 -6.54 -7.05 22.21
CA LYS A 171 -6.77 -6.96 23.67
C LYS A 171 -6.40 -5.59 24.27
N ASP A 172 -5.46 -4.88 23.66
CA ASP A 172 -4.99 -3.58 24.12
C ASP A 172 -5.96 -2.45 23.73
N LEU A 173 -6.93 -2.74 22.85
CA LEU A 173 -7.90 -1.77 22.31
C LEU A 173 -9.30 -1.88 22.96
N LYS A 174 -9.46 -2.72 23.99
CA LYS A 174 -10.74 -2.98 24.68
C LYS A 174 -11.42 -1.73 25.29
N ASN A 175 -10.68 -0.63 25.42
CA ASN A 175 -11.19 0.64 25.95
C ASN A 175 -11.92 1.47 24.87
N TYR A 176 -12.02 0.95 23.64
CA TYR A 176 -12.63 1.58 22.49
C TYR A 176 -13.67 0.68 21.83
N GLU A 177 -14.79 1.26 21.41
CA GLU A 177 -15.82 0.53 20.64
C GLU A 177 -15.38 0.36 19.18
N ILE A 178 -14.83 1.43 18.59
CA ILE A 178 -14.39 1.48 17.21
C ILE A 178 -12.95 2.01 17.16
N CYS A 179 -12.08 1.38 16.39
CA CYS A 179 -10.76 1.94 16.06
C CYS A 179 -10.66 2.13 14.56
N LEU A 180 -10.40 3.35 14.10
CA LEU A 180 -10.15 3.66 12.70
C LEU A 180 -8.65 3.92 12.54
N LEU A 181 -7.98 3.03 11.81
CA LEU A 181 -6.52 2.97 11.75
C LEU A 181 -6.01 3.15 10.31
N GLY A 182 -4.86 3.80 10.19
CA GLY A 182 -3.96 3.71 9.02
C GLY A 182 -2.86 2.67 9.23
N HIS A 183 -1.75 2.77 8.48
CA HIS A 183 -0.53 1.95 8.50
C HIS A 183 -0.56 0.71 7.60
N TYR A 184 -1.67 -0.02 7.56
CA TYR A 184 -1.84 -1.13 6.63
C TYR A 184 -2.66 -0.69 5.43
N HIS A 185 -2.07 -0.82 4.24
CA HIS A 185 -2.67 -0.34 2.99
C HIS A 185 -3.85 -1.18 2.51
N LYS A 186 -3.94 -2.43 2.97
CA LYS A 186 -5.07 -3.32 2.70
C LYS A 186 -6.27 -2.93 3.55
N PRO A 187 -7.41 -2.53 2.94
CA PRO A 187 -8.65 -2.36 3.67
C PRO A 187 -9.07 -3.67 4.33
N GLN A 188 -9.31 -3.63 5.65
CA GLN A 188 -9.69 -4.82 6.42
C GLN A 188 -10.40 -4.44 7.71
N GLU A 189 -11.16 -5.40 8.24
CA GLU A 189 -11.94 -5.26 9.45
C GLU A 189 -11.65 -6.42 10.39
N ILE A 190 -11.39 -6.09 11.65
CA ILE A 190 -11.07 -7.04 12.69
C ILE A 190 -11.96 -6.71 13.87
N SER A 191 -12.86 -7.62 14.23
CA SER A 191 -13.77 -7.42 15.36
C SER A 191 -13.53 -8.50 16.42
N ARG A 192 -13.48 -8.07 17.69
CA ARG A 192 -13.38 -8.96 18.85
C ARG A 192 -14.15 -8.36 20.01
N GLU A 193 -15.04 -9.16 20.59
CA GLU A 193 -15.91 -8.74 21.70
C GLU A 193 -16.68 -7.45 21.34
N ASN A 194 -16.44 -6.35 22.06
CA ASN A 194 -17.11 -5.06 21.85
C ASN A 194 -16.24 -4.05 21.08
N THR A 195 -15.13 -4.48 20.48
CA THR A 195 -14.20 -3.61 19.75
C THR A 195 -14.12 -4.04 18.29
N SER A 196 -14.39 -3.09 17.39
CA SER A 196 -14.22 -3.25 15.95
C SER A 196 -13.10 -2.32 15.44
N VAL A 197 -12.12 -2.91 14.76
CA VAL A 197 -11.01 -2.20 14.13
C VAL A 197 -11.23 -2.16 12.62
N PHE A 198 -11.12 -0.97 12.04
CA PHE A 198 -11.17 -0.73 10.61
C PHE A 198 -9.83 -0.16 10.18
N TYR A 199 -9.04 -0.94 9.46
CA TYR A 199 -8.00 -0.36 8.62
C TYR A 199 -8.68 0.13 7.36
N VAL A 200 -8.58 1.43 7.11
CA VAL A 200 -9.17 2.04 5.92
C VAL A 200 -8.40 1.65 4.65
N GLY A 201 -7.09 1.43 4.79
CA GLY A 201 -6.20 1.18 3.67
C GLY A 201 -5.77 2.45 2.94
N SER A 202 -4.86 2.28 1.99
CA SER A 202 -4.48 3.34 1.06
C SER A 202 -5.67 3.71 0.15
N PRO A 203 -5.77 4.97 -0.31
CA PRO A 203 -6.87 5.40 -1.15
C PRO A 203 -6.79 4.83 -2.58
N THR A 204 -5.60 4.42 -3.01
CA THR A 204 -5.31 3.87 -4.33
C THR A 204 -4.43 2.63 -4.19
N GLU A 205 -4.31 1.81 -5.23
CA GLU A 205 -3.32 0.74 -5.27
C GLU A 205 -1.92 1.35 -5.43
N LEU A 206 -1.07 1.23 -4.41
CA LEU A 206 0.28 1.82 -4.45
C LEU A 206 1.27 0.94 -5.22
N ASP A 207 1.07 -0.37 -5.23
CA ASP A 207 1.86 -1.32 -6.00
C ASP A 207 1.05 -2.54 -6.45
N TRP A 208 1.71 -3.42 -7.22
CA TRP A 208 1.12 -4.66 -7.75
C TRP A 208 0.72 -5.69 -6.69
N GLY A 209 1.20 -5.56 -5.45
CA GLY A 209 0.78 -6.36 -4.31
C GLY A 209 -0.63 -6.01 -3.83
N GLU A 210 -1.10 -4.81 -4.15
CA GLU A 210 -2.43 -4.30 -3.81
C GLU A 210 -3.46 -4.50 -4.93
N LYS A 211 -3.10 -5.20 -6.00
CA LYS A 211 -4.00 -5.47 -7.13
C LYS A 211 -5.30 -6.11 -6.66
N ASN A 212 -6.41 -5.72 -7.29
CA ASN A 212 -7.76 -6.21 -6.99
C ASN A 212 -8.29 -5.87 -5.58
N GLU A 213 -7.55 -5.08 -4.78
CA GLU A 213 -8.08 -4.62 -3.50
C GLU A 213 -9.14 -3.55 -3.73
N GLU A 214 -10.29 -3.69 -3.07
CA GLU A 214 -11.34 -2.68 -3.09
C GLU A 214 -10.95 -1.51 -2.18
N LYS A 215 -10.18 -0.58 -2.74
CA LYS A 215 -9.77 0.65 -2.06
C LYS A 215 -10.99 1.48 -1.65
N ARG A 216 -10.94 2.06 -0.45
CA ARG A 216 -12.09 2.73 0.17
C ARG A 216 -11.68 3.93 1.02
N PHE A 217 -12.66 4.76 1.32
CA PHE A 217 -12.67 5.62 2.51
C PHE A 217 -13.90 5.28 3.35
N LEU A 218 -13.90 5.69 4.62
CA LEU A 218 -15.01 5.42 5.53
C LEU A 218 -15.83 6.69 5.76
N VAL A 219 -17.14 6.56 5.80
CA VAL A 219 -18.05 7.61 6.25
C VAL A 219 -18.66 7.18 7.57
N VAL A 220 -18.36 7.92 8.63
CA VAL A 220 -18.78 7.60 9.99
C VAL A 220 -19.85 8.58 10.42
N ASP A 221 -21.00 8.05 10.82
CA ASP A 221 -22.11 8.79 11.40
C ASP A 221 -22.25 8.40 12.88
N MET A 222 -21.84 9.31 13.76
CA MET A 222 -21.82 9.14 15.22
C MET A 222 -23.22 9.16 15.84
N GLU A 223 -24.19 9.77 15.17
CA GLU A 223 -25.58 9.82 15.65
C GLU A 223 -26.30 8.51 15.32
N LYS A 224 -26.02 7.94 14.14
CA LYS A 224 -26.61 6.67 13.69
C LYS A 224 -25.80 5.43 14.09
N ASN A 225 -24.57 5.60 14.59
CA ASN A 225 -23.62 4.52 14.85
C ASN A 225 -23.34 3.66 13.61
N THR A 226 -23.21 4.30 12.44
CA THR A 226 -22.95 3.60 11.19
C THR A 226 -21.59 3.97 10.62
N ILE A 227 -20.91 2.99 10.07
CA ILE A 227 -19.69 3.15 9.28
C ILE A 227 -19.99 2.61 7.89
N GLU A 228 -19.96 3.47 6.90
CA GLU A 228 -20.15 3.11 5.49
C GLU A 228 -18.79 3.05 4.80
N SER A 229 -18.51 1.93 4.11
CA SER A 229 -17.35 1.81 3.24
C SER A 229 -17.70 2.31 1.85
N VAL A 230 -17.04 3.39 1.43
CA VAL A 230 -17.25 3.99 0.11
C VAL A 230 -16.03 3.72 -0.76
N GLN A 231 -16.24 3.06 -1.90
CA GLN A 231 -15.15 2.72 -2.82
C GLN A 231 -14.52 3.98 -3.42
N THR A 232 -13.19 4.03 -3.43
CA THR A 232 -12.45 5.13 -4.06
C THR A 232 -12.51 5.05 -5.58
N LYS A 233 -12.39 6.21 -6.24
CA LYS A 233 -12.47 6.35 -7.68
C LYS A 233 -11.39 7.32 -8.19
N GLY A 234 -11.14 7.30 -9.49
CA GLY A 234 -10.24 8.25 -10.15
C GLY A 234 -8.77 7.84 -10.18
N PHE A 235 -8.46 6.58 -9.91
CA PHE A 235 -7.12 6.01 -10.03
C PHE A 235 -7.10 4.87 -11.03
N ARG A 236 -5.91 4.59 -11.57
CA ARG A 236 -5.69 3.44 -12.45
C ARG A 236 -5.42 2.18 -11.63
N LYS A 237 -6.09 1.10 -12.00
CA LYS A 237 -5.99 -0.20 -11.33
C LYS A 237 -4.83 -1.01 -11.88
N HIS A 238 -4.24 -1.85 -11.04
CA HIS A 238 -3.35 -2.93 -11.42
C HIS A 238 -4.19 -4.16 -11.73
N ILE A 239 -4.16 -4.58 -12.98
CA ILE A 239 -4.94 -5.73 -13.46
C ILE A 239 -3.96 -6.79 -13.95
N GLU A 240 -4.06 -7.98 -13.34
CA GLU A 240 -3.34 -9.18 -13.75
C GLU A 240 -4.26 -10.09 -14.55
N LEU A 241 -3.87 -10.42 -15.78
CA LEU A 241 -4.61 -11.32 -16.66
C LEU A 241 -3.79 -12.59 -16.91
N GLU A 242 -4.42 -13.75 -16.75
CA GLU A 242 -3.77 -15.04 -17.01
C GLU A 242 -3.83 -15.41 -18.48
N ILE A 243 -2.67 -15.74 -19.07
CA ILE A 243 -2.53 -16.04 -20.49
C ILE A 243 -2.04 -17.48 -20.72
N ASN A 244 -2.73 -18.19 -21.60
CA ASN A 244 -2.41 -19.53 -22.11
C ASN A 244 -2.54 -19.55 -23.65
N ASN A 245 -2.21 -20.67 -24.30
CA ASN A 245 -2.26 -20.79 -25.75
C ASN A 245 -3.70 -20.75 -26.29
N GLU A 246 -4.70 -21.15 -25.50
CA GLU A 246 -6.11 -21.15 -25.90
C GLU A 246 -6.73 -19.74 -25.87
N ASN A 247 -6.37 -18.92 -24.88
CA ASN A 247 -6.99 -17.63 -24.61
C ASN A 247 -6.14 -16.42 -25.10
N LYS A 248 -4.92 -16.66 -25.62
CA LYS A 248 -3.93 -15.64 -25.99
C LYS A 248 -4.54 -14.43 -26.69
N ASN A 249 -5.28 -14.65 -27.77
CA ASN A 249 -5.83 -13.56 -28.58
C ASN A 249 -6.86 -12.72 -27.81
N ILE A 250 -7.75 -13.38 -27.06
CA ILE A 250 -8.80 -12.73 -26.27
C ILE A 250 -8.18 -11.90 -25.14
N ILE A 251 -7.16 -12.45 -24.46
CA ILE A 251 -6.46 -11.77 -23.38
C ILE A 251 -5.69 -10.56 -23.90
N ILE A 252 -5.05 -10.65 -25.07
CA ILE A 252 -4.35 -9.52 -25.69
C ILE A 252 -5.34 -8.39 -26.03
N GLU A 253 -6.49 -8.72 -26.63
CA GLU A 253 -7.52 -7.72 -26.96
C GLU A 253 -8.06 -7.04 -25.68
N THR A 254 -8.37 -7.85 -24.66
CA THR A 254 -8.83 -7.35 -23.35
C THR A 254 -7.77 -6.47 -22.68
N ALA A 255 -6.51 -6.88 -22.73
CA ALA A 255 -5.38 -6.14 -22.18
C ALA A 255 -5.18 -4.79 -22.87
N LYS A 256 -5.31 -4.74 -24.20
CA LYS A 256 -5.24 -3.49 -24.97
C LYS A 256 -6.37 -2.55 -24.57
N LYS A 257 -7.62 -3.04 -24.52
CA LYS A 257 -8.76 -2.24 -24.11
C LYS A 257 -8.59 -1.64 -22.71
N LEU A 258 -8.21 -2.46 -21.73
CA LEU A 258 -8.02 -1.98 -20.35
C LEU A 258 -6.85 -1.01 -20.21
N LYS A 259 -5.80 -1.19 -21.02
CA LYS A 259 -4.67 -0.26 -21.11
C LYS A 259 -5.09 1.08 -21.73
N ASP A 260 -5.96 1.07 -22.74
CA ASP A 260 -6.52 2.28 -23.36
C ASP A 260 -7.47 3.02 -22.40
N GLU A 261 -8.15 2.30 -21.50
CA GLU A 261 -8.88 2.87 -20.36
C GLU A 261 -7.94 3.43 -19.26
N GLY A 262 -6.62 3.25 -19.42
CA GLY A 262 -5.56 3.79 -18.58
C GLY A 262 -5.00 2.83 -17.54
N HIS A 263 -5.52 1.61 -17.40
CA HIS A 263 -5.09 0.71 -16.31
C HIS A 263 -3.69 0.13 -16.51
N TYR A 264 -3.02 -0.20 -15.40
CA TYR A 264 -1.76 -0.93 -15.43
C TYR A 264 -2.05 -2.41 -15.68
N ILE A 265 -1.50 -2.95 -16.77
CA ILE A 265 -1.77 -4.33 -17.18
C ILE A 265 -0.52 -5.19 -17.06
N GLN A 266 -0.70 -6.36 -16.46
CA GLN A 266 0.31 -7.41 -16.37
C GLN A 266 -0.28 -8.72 -16.87
N LEU A 267 0.45 -9.38 -17.75
CA LEU A 267 0.09 -10.71 -18.26
C LEU A 267 0.90 -11.76 -17.51
N LYS A 268 0.20 -12.74 -16.96
CA LYS A 268 0.78 -13.85 -16.20
C LYS A 268 0.67 -15.13 -17.02
N LYS A 269 1.80 -15.65 -17.47
CA LYS A 269 1.86 -16.93 -18.19
C LYS A 269 1.60 -18.07 -17.21
N ILE A 270 0.59 -18.88 -17.51
CA ILE A 270 0.29 -20.11 -16.75
C ILE A 270 0.84 -21.38 -17.42
N GLU A 271 1.25 -21.26 -18.68
CA GLU A 271 1.95 -22.30 -19.44
C GLU A 271 2.97 -21.67 -20.40
N ASN A 272 3.69 -22.49 -21.17
CA ASN A 272 4.63 -21.98 -22.16
C ASN A 272 3.88 -21.35 -23.35
N VAL A 273 3.69 -20.03 -23.28
CA VAL A 273 3.10 -19.19 -24.32
C VAL A 273 4.15 -18.23 -24.86
N GLU A 274 4.24 -18.10 -26.19
CA GLU A 274 5.08 -17.09 -26.83
C GLU A 274 4.48 -15.69 -26.59
N THR A 275 5.24 -14.80 -25.94
CA THR A 275 4.79 -13.44 -25.59
C THR A 275 5.89 -12.39 -25.80
N ASP A 276 6.94 -12.72 -26.56
CA ASP A 276 8.09 -11.84 -26.78
C ASP A 276 7.69 -10.54 -27.51
N ASP A 277 6.72 -10.65 -28.41
CA ASP A 277 6.11 -9.52 -29.12
C ASP A 277 5.33 -8.57 -28.19
N LEU A 278 4.91 -9.06 -27.02
CA LEU A 278 4.06 -8.31 -26.07
C LEU A 278 4.87 -7.54 -25.00
N LYS A 279 6.17 -7.84 -24.83
CA LYS A 279 7.00 -7.29 -23.74
C LYS A 279 7.14 -5.77 -23.78
N ASN A 280 7.02 -5.16 -24.95
CA ASN A 280 7.07 -3.70 -25.10
C ASN A 280 5.77 -3.03 -24.62
N ASP A 281 4.66 -3.75 -24.69
CA ASP A 281 3.34 -3.21 -24.38
C ASP A 281 2.86 -3.56 -22.98
N PHE A 282 3.23 -4.73 -22.47
CA PHE A 282 2.71 -5.28 -21.23
C PHE A 282 3.82 -5.82 -20.35
N ARG A 283 3.63 -5.69 -19.03
CA ARG A 283 4.47 -6.39 -18.07
C ARG A 283 4.16 -7.88 -18.14
N ILE A 284 5.16 -8.72 -18.39
CA ILE A 284 4.99 -10.18 -18.45
C ILE A 284 5.58 -10.82 -17.19
N ILE A 285 4.81 -11.70 -16.53
CA ILE A 285 5.31 -12.59 -15.46
C ILE A 285 5.19 -14.03 -15.94
N ASP A 286 6.28 -14.78 -15.85
CA ASP A 286 6.28 -16.22 -16.10
C ASP A 286 6.17 -16.97 -14.77
N LYS A 287 5.04 -17.64 -14.56
CA LYS A 287 4.82 -18.50 -13.38
C LYS A 287 4.72 -19.96 -13.75
N THR A 288 5.16 -20.33 -14.96
CA THR A 288 5.28 -21.75 -15.31
C THR A 288 6.15 -22.43 -14.26
N THR A 289 5.55 -23.35 -13.52
CA THR A 289 6.33 -24.28 -12.72
C THR A 289 7.12 -25.10 -13.72
N LYS A 290 8.38 -24.72 -13.99
CA LYS A 290 9.35 -25.70 -14.47
C LYS A 290 9.34 -26.78 -13.39
N ASP A 291 8.80 -27.95 -13.71
CA ASP A 291 8.71 -29.06 -12.77
C ASP A 291 10.15 -29.44 -12.36
N ILE A 292 10.61 -28.93 -11.23
CA ILE A 292 11.98 -29.15 -10.75
C ILE A 292 12.13 -30.60 -10.25
N THR A 293 11.01 -31.31 -10.06
CA THR A 293 10.96 -32.69 -9.54
C THR A 293 11.63 -33.70 -10.45
N ASN A 294 11.71 -33.44 -11.77
CA ASN A 294 12.21 -34.40 -12.74
C ASN A 294 13.45 -33.92 -13.52
N ARG A 295 14.33 -33.16 -12.86
CA ARG A 295 15.66 -32.80 -13.41
C ARG A 295 16.59 -34.01 -13.58
N GLY A 296 16.14 -35.21 -13.15
CA GLY A 296 16.96 -36.39 -13.06
C GLY A 296 18.17 -36.19 -12.15
N ILE A 297 18.15 -35.20 -11.24
CA ILE A 297 19.22 -34.95 -10.26
C ILE A 297 18.83 -35.69 -8.98
N SER A 298 19.47 -36.82 -8.71
CA SER A 298 19.24 -37.60 -7.48
C SER A 298 20.33 -37.33 -6.44
N SER A 299 20.02 -37.60 -5.17
CA SER A 299 21.01 -37.55 -4.09
C SER A 299 22.20 -38.48 -4.35
N SER A 300 22.00 -39.57 -5.08
CA SER A 300 23.01 -40.55 -5.47
C SER A 300 23.97 -40.11 -6.59
N MET A 301 23.72 -38.98 -7.27
CA MET A 301 24.63 -38.46 -8.30
C MET A 301 25.87 -37.79 -7.69
N THR A 302 27.00 -37.92 -8.38
CA THR A 302 28.22 -37.19 -8.06
C THR A 302 28.01 -35.68 -8.25
N ILE A 303 28.78 -34.86 -7.53
CA ILE A 303 28.68 -33.39 -7.64
C ILE A 303 28.87 -32.92 -9.08
N GLU A 304 29.78 -33.56 -9.83
CA GLU A 304 30.02 -33.24 -11.23
C GLU A 304 28.80 -33.53 -12.13
N GLU A 305 28.14 -34.67 -11.93
CA GLU A 305 26.92 -35.01 -12.68
C GLU A 305 25.76 -34.06 -12.34
N LYS A 306 25.64 -33.65 -11.07
CA LYS A 306 24.65 -32.67 -10.63
C LYS A 306 24.89 -31.31 -11.28
N LEU A 307 26.14 -30.88 -11.37
CA LEU A 307 26.52 -29.62 -12.02
C LEU A 307 26.27 -29.66 -13.52
N LYS A 308 26.67 -30.73 -14.22
CA LYS A 308 26.40 -30.87 -15.66
C LYS A 308 24.90 -30.81 -15.97
N LYS A 309 24.08 -31.58 -15.24
CA LYS A 309 22.62 -31.51 -15.40
C LYS A 309 22.06 -30.14 -15.08
N TYR A 310 22.56 -29.47 -14.05
CA TYR A 310 22.14 -28.11 -13.73
C TYR A 310 22.41 -27.15 -14.89
N LEU A 311 23.60 -27.20 -15.50
CA LEU A 311 23.95 -26.36 -16.63
C LEU A 311 23.10 -26.69 -17.89
N GLU A 312 22.82 -27.97 -18.15
CA GLU A 312 21.90 -28.40 -19.22
C GLU A 312 20.49 -27.80 -19.04
N ILE A 313 19.97 -27.78 -17.81
CA ILE A 313 18.62 -27.26 -17.52
C ILE A 313 18.55 -25.73 -17.63
N GLN A 314 19.68 -25.05 -17.45
CA GLN A 314 19.80 -23.61 -17.66
C GLN A 314 20.12 -23.24 -19.11
N GLU A 315 20.23 -24.22 -20.01
CA GLU A 315 20.48 -24.02 -21.45
C GLU A 315 21.76 -23.20 -21.73
N ILE A 316 22.79 -23.35 -20.88
CA ILE A 316 24.07 -22.65 -21.03
C ILE A 316 24.86 -23.30 -22.19
N GLN A 317 25.34 -22.48 -23.13
CA GLN A 317 26.08 -22.99 -24.30
C GLN A 317 27.55 -23.34 -23.98
N ASP A 318 28.23 -22.55 -23.14
CA ASP A 318 29.64 -22.76 -22.76
C ASP A 318 29.79 -23.63 -21.50
N MET A 319 29.30 -24.86 -21.59
CA MET A 319 29.20 -25.79 -20.46
C MET A 319 30.54 -26.10 -19.76
N GLU A 320 31.64 -26.18 -20.52
CA GLU A 320 32.95 -26.60 -19.99
C GLU A 320 33.59 -25.56 -19.07
N GLU A 321 33.58 -24.28 -19.46
CA GLU A 321 34.18 -23.19 -18.69
C GLU A 321 33.48 -22.98 -17.35
N PHE A 322 32.14 -23.01 -17.35
CA PHE A 322 31.35 -22.88 -16.13
C PHE A 322 31.48 -24.10 -15.21
N LEU A 323 31.63 -25.30 -15.78
CA LEU A 323 31.86 -26.51 -15.00
C LEU A 323 33.22 -26.48 -14.30
N GLU A 324 34.26 -25.99 -14.99
CA GLU A 324 35.61 -25.86 -14.42
C GLU A 324 35.67 -24.79 -13.32
N CYS A 325 35.02 -23.64 -13.53
CA CYS A 325 34.83 -22.63 -12.48
C CYS A 325 34.10 -23.20 -11.25
N ALA A 326 33.00 -23.93 -11.46
CA ALA A 326 32.21 -24.51 -10.36
C ALA A 326 33.02 -25.56 -9.58
N LYS A 327 33.78 -26.42 -10.26
CA LYS A 327 34.69 -27.39 -9.62
C LYS A 327 35.73 -26.70 -8.75
N ASN A 328 36.34 -25.61 -9.24
CA ASN A 328 37.36 -24.84 -8.53
C ASN A 328 36.81 -24.11 -7.29
N ILE A 329 35.54 -23.71 -7.29
CA ILE A 329 34.89 -23.11 -6.13
C ILE A 329 34.58 -24.18 -5.09
N ILE A 330 34.04 -25.32 -5.51
CA ILE A 330 33.65 -26.41 -4.61
C ILE A 330 34.87 -27.05 -3.93
N SER A 331 35.98 -27.22 -4.65
CA SER A 331 37.23 -27.74 -4.07
C SER A 331 37.78 -26.84 -2.98
N LYS A 332 37.65 -25.50 -3.13
CA LYS A 332 38.05 -24.53 -2.11
C LYS A 332 37.15 -24.51 -0.87
N THR A 333 35.87 -24.85 -1.02
CA THR A 333 34.91 -24.90 0.11
C THR A 333 34.88 -26.25 0.83
N GLY A 334 35.60 -27.27 0.35
CA GLY A 334 35.68 -28.59 1.00
C GLY A 334 36.92 -28.78 1.91
N GLU A 335 37.76 -27.76 2.04
CA GLU A 335 38.93 -27.73 2.94
C GLU A 335 38.72 -26.88 4.22
N GLU A 336 37.47 -26.41 4.46
CA GLU A 336 36.98 -25.96 5.78
C GLU A 336 35.95 -26.96 6.31
#